data_AF-A0A0F9AT27-F1
#
_entry.id   AF-A0A0F9AT27-F1
#
_cell.length_a   1.000
_cell.length_b   1.000
_cell.length_c   1.000
_cell.angle_alpha   90.00
_cell.angle_beta   90.00
_cell.angle_gamma   90.00
#
_symmetry.space_group_name_H-M   'P 1'
#
loop_
_entity.id
_entity.type
_entity.pdbx_description
1 polymer ?
#
loop_
_entity_poly.entity_id
_entity_poly.type
_entity_poly.pdbx_seq_one_letter_code
_entity_poly.pdbx_strand_id
1 'polypeptide(L)' 'MGYFSNGTEGEIYENRYCSHCVHYHEEYGCPVLSAQMCWNYDECNKPDSLLHKMIPRAGSENQQCIFFQEV' A
#
# COMPACT_ATOMS: atom_id res chain seq x y z
N MET A 1 7.46 1.48 4.73
CA MET A 1 6.21 1.84 4.03
C MET A 1 6.33 1.36 2.60
N GLY A 2 5.22 1.15 1.90
CA GLY A 2 5.26 0.80 0.48
C GLY A 2 6.02 1.87 -0.31
N TYR A 3 6.89 1.46 -1.22
CA TYR A 3 7.62 2.37 -2.10
C TYR A 3 7.26 2.08 -3.55
N PHE A 4 6.81 3.12 -4.26
CA PHE A 4 6.44 3.03 -5.67
C PHE A 4 7.26 4.06 -6.41
N SER A 5 8.08 3.61 -7.36
CA SER A 5 8.95 4.50 -8.13
C SER A 5 8.18 5.35 -9.13
N ASN A 6 6.97 4.93 -9.50
CA ASN A 6 6.06 5.61 -10.42
C ASN A 6 4.61 5.13 -10.23
N GLY A 7 3.66 5.76 -10.92
CA GLY A 7 2.25 5.40 -10.87
C GLY A 7 1.96 3.99 -11.35
N THR A 8 2.67 3.50 -12.37
CA THR A 8 2.47 2.15 -12.92
C THR A 8 2.82 1.05 -11.91
N GLU A 9 3.87 1.21 -11.12
CA GLU A 9 4.16 0.27 -10.02
C GLU A 9 3.04 0.27 -8.97
N GLY A 10 2.48 1.43 -8.68
CA GLY A 10 1.31 1.58 -7.81
C GLY A 10 0.09 0.82 -8.35
N GLU A 11 -0.24 1.01 -9.63
CA GLU A 11 -1.35 0.32 -10.30
C GLU A 11 -1.15 -1.20 -10.36
N ILE A 12 0.07 -1.67 -10.65
CA ILE A 12 0.38 -3.11 -10.66
C ILE A 12 0.17 -3.70 -9.26
N TYR A 13 0.62 -3.00 -8.22
CA TYR A 13 0.45 -3.43 -6.85
C TYR A 13 -1.03 -3.44 -6.43
N GLU A 14 -1.76 -2.39 -6.80
CA GLU A 14 -3.19 -2.29 -6.54
C GLU A 14 -3.96 -3.45 -7.15
N ASN A 15 -3.73 -3.74 -8.44
CA ASN A 15 -4.35 -4.86 -9.13
C ASN A 15 -3.97 -6.23 -8.57
N ARG A 16 -2.73 -6.38 -8.06
CA ARG A 16 -2.26 -7.65 -7.50
C ARG A 16 -2.83 -7.92 -6.11
N TYR A 17 -2.97 -6.89 -5.28
CA TYR A 17 -3.30 -7.06 -3.86
C TYR A 17 -4.56 -6.29 -3.46
N CYS A 18 -4.62 -5.00 -3.74
CA CYS A 18 -5.64 -4.16 -3.11
C CYS A 18 -7.03 -4.28 -3.75
N SER A 19 -7.13 -4.57 -5.06
CA SER A 19 -8.39 -4.68 -5.80
C SER A 19 -9.31 -5.81 -5.32
N HIS A 20 -8.73 -6.84 -4.70
CA HIS A 20 -9.47 -7.99 -4.16
C HIS A 20 -9.74 -7.86 -2.64
N CYS A 21 -9.29 -6.78 -1.99
CA CYS A 21 -9.48 -6.60 -0.57
C CYS A 21 -10.93 -6.21 -0.24
N VAL A 22 -11.47 -6.74 0.87
CA VAL A 22 -12.81 -6.38 1.39
C VAL A 22 -12.96 -4.88 1.72
N HIS A 23 -11.86 -4.18 1.91
CA HIS A 23 -11.84 -2.74 2.17
C HIS A 23 -11.70 -1.88 0.90
N TYR A 24 -11.61 -2.50 -0.27
CA TYR A 24 -11.59 -1.79 -1.54
C TYR A 24 -12.99 -1.27 -1.87
N HIS A 25 -13.10 -0.01 -2.28
CA HIS A 25 -14.35 0.60 -2.71
C HIS A 25 -14.23 1.13 -4.13
N GLU A 26 -15.23 0.89 -4.99
CA GLU A 26 -15.17 1.29 -6.41
C GLU A 26 -14.97 2.80 -6.59
N GLU A 27 -15.59 3.62 -5.74
CA GLU A 27 -15.49 5.09 -5.81
C GLU A 27 -14.23 5.66 -5.12
N TYR A 28 -13.72 4.99 -4.08
CA TYR A 28 -12.68 5.56 -3.20
C TYR A 28 -11.35 4.79 -3.24
N GLY A 29 -11.30 3.69 -3.98
CA GLY A 29 -10.13 2.83 -4.13
C GLY A 29 -9.74 2.11 -2.83
N CYS A 30 -8.45 1.81 -2.72
CA CYS A 30 -7.90 1.18 -1.53
C CYS A 30 -7.53 2.20 -0.44
N PRO A 31 -8.09 2.12 0.78
CA PRO A 31 -7.76 3.06 1.86
C PRO A 31 -6.29 2.99 2.29
N VAL A 32 -5.63 1.84 2.13
CA VAL A 32 -4.20 1.69 2.42
C VAL A 32 -3.36 2.50 1.44
N LEU A 33 -3.66 2.41 0.12
CA LEU A 33 -2.92 3.17 -0.89
C LEU A 33 -3.20 4.67 -0.76
N SER A 34 -4.44 5.05 -0.47
CA SER A 34 -4.79 6.44 -0.14
C SER A 34 -3.97 6.94 1.05
N ALA A 35 -3.83 6.14 2.11
CA ALA A 35 -2.98 6.51 3.24
C ALA A 35 -1.50 6.67 2.88
N GLN A 36 -0.96 5.79 2.01
CA GLN A 36 0.40 5.95 1.51
C GLN A 36 0.55 7.27 0.74
N MET A 37 -0.40 7.62 -0.13
CA MET A 37 -0.34 8.87 -0.91
C MET A 37 -0.47 10.13 -0.05
N CYS A 38 -1.32 10.11 0.97
CA CYS A 38 -1.56 11.29 1.81
C CYS A 38 -0.43 11.57 2.81
N TRP A 39 0.22 10.53 3.34
CA TRP A 39 1.13 10.67 4.49
C TRP A 39 2.54 10.14 4.25
N ASN A 40 2.90 9.67 3.06
CA ASN A 40 4.23 9.13 2.77
C ASN A 40 5.38 10.08 3.17
N TYR A 41 5.29 11.37 2.81
CA TYR A 41 6.35 12.33 3.08
C TYR A 41 6.55 12.53 4.59
N ASP A 42 5.45 12.62 5.35
CA ASP A 42 5.49 12.86 6.79
C ASP A 42 5.94 11.63 7.58
N GLU A 43 5.68 10.43 7.06
CA GLU A 43 5.85 9.18 7.78
C GLU A 43 7.05 8.35 7.32
N CYS A 44 7.69 8.66 6.18
CA CYS A 44 8.74 7.82 5.59
C CYS A 44 9.96 7.58 6.49
N ASN A 45 10.27 8.52 7.38
CA ASN A 45 11.40 8.42 8.32
C ASN A 45 10.97 7.95 9.73
N LYS A 46 9.71 7.53 9.91
CA LYS A 46 9.17 7.05 11.18
C LYS A 46 9.03 5.52 11.11
N PRO A 47 10.02 4.75 11.61
CA PRO A 47 10.03 3.29 11.44
C PRO A 47 8.81 2.60 12.06
N ASP A 48 8.21 3.19 13.10
CA ASP A 48 7.03 2.68 13.77
C ASP A 48 5.69 3.04 13.11
N SER A 49 5.73 3.85 12.04
CA SER A 49 4.54 4.29 11.32
C SER A 49 3.70 3.12 10.84
N LEU A 50 2.38 3.27 10.92
CA LEU A 50 1.44 2.30 10.38
C LEU A 50 1.65 2.08 8.88
N LEU A 51 2.14 3.09 8.14
CA LEU A 51 2.44 2.92 6.70
C LEU A 51 3.50 1.84 6.46
N HIS A 52 4.45 1.66 7.38
CA HIS A 52 5.47 0.60 7.31
C HIS A 52 4.91 -0.78 7.61
N LYS A 53 3.87 -0.85 8.44
CA LYS A 53 3.21 -2.10 8.82
C LYS A 53 2.20 -2.55 7.76
N MET A 54 1.47 -1.61 7.16
CA MET A 54 0.42 -1.93 6.18
C MET A 54 0.95 -2.51 4.87
N ILE A 55 2.07 -1.97 4.38
CA ILE A 55 2.81 -2.50 3.23
C ILE A 55 4.25 -2.75 3.69
N PRO A 56 4.56 -3.97 4.16
CA PRO A 56 5.91 -4.35 4.55
C PRO A 56 6.84 -4.36 3.34
N ARG A 57 8.16 -4.26 3.59
CA ARG A 57 9.18 -4.35 2.55
C ARG A 57 10.24 -5.38 2.92
N ALA A 58 10.72 -6.11 1.93
CA ALA A 58 11.90 -6.96 2.03
C ALA A 58 12.98 -6.38 1.12
N GLY A 59 13.95 -5.69 1.72
CA GLY A 59 14.92 -4.90 0.94
C GLY A 59 14.23 -3.80 0.12
N SER A 60 14.43 -3.83 -1.20
CA SER A 60 13.82 -2.87 -2.11
C SER A 60 12.36 -3.18 -2.46
N GLU A 61 11.88 -4.39 -2.24
CA GLU A 61 10.60 -4.87 -2.75
C GLU A 61 9.44 -4.67 -1.77
N ASN A 62 8.29 -4.22 -2.29
CA ASN A 62 7.03 -4.21 -1.54
C ASN A 62 6.50 -5.64 -1.40
N GLN A 63 6.18 -6.02 -0.16
CA GLN A 63 5.52 -7.28 0.15
C GLN A 63 4.00 -7.13 0.05
N GLN A 64 3.29 -8.26 0.17
CA GLN A 64 1.84 -8.28 0.19
C GLN A 64 1.27 -7.36 1.27
N CYS A 65 0.19 -6.65 0.93
CA CYS A 65 -0.57 -5.81 1.87
C CYS A 65 -1.09 -6.67 3.03
N ILE A 66 -0.96 -6.22 4.27
CA ILE A 66 -1.44 -7.01 5.43
C ILE A 66 -2.98 -7.18 5.47
N PHE A 67 -3.71 -6.33 4.74
CA PHE A 67 -5.15 -6.42 4.58
C PHE A 67 -5.56 -7.22 3.33
N PHE A 68 -4.61 -7.76 2.58
CA PHE A 68 -4.92 -8.66 1.48
C PHE A 68 -5.68 -9.88 1.99
N GLN A 69 -6.78 -10.20 1.34
CA GLN A 69 -7.52 -11.44 1.53
C GLN A 69 -7.69 -12.06 0.15
N GLU A 70 -7.28 -13.32 0.02
CA GLU A 70 -7.58 -14.09 -1.18
C GLU A 70 -9.07 -14.46 -1.10
N VAL A 71 -9.86 -13.93 -2.04
CA VAL A 71 -11.32 -14.13 -2.12
C VAL A 71 -11.63 -15.15 -3.20
#